data_AF-A0A151MK07-F1
#
_entry.id   AF-A0A151MK07-F1
#
_cell.length_a   1.000
_cell.length_b   1.000
_cell.length_c   1.000
_cell.angle_alpha   90.00
_cell.angle_beta   90.00
_cell.angle_gamma   90.00
#
_symmetry.space_group_name_H-M   'P 1'
#
loop_
_entity.id
_entity.type
_entity.pdbx_description
1 polymer ?
#
loop_
_entity_poly.entity_id
_entity_poly.type
_entity_poly.pdbx_seq_one_letter_code
_entity_poly.pdbx_strand_id
1 'polypeptide(L)'
;MIPADEYDTLLLICRSGGGSLLSAWPPAQNAIQLQPGYLSYAYVRTHVELADVMWGPWKCSLPISVTWLLCLAGHWYAQATCPDITVTREVLKDGFHRDLLTKVELGTVGEDIGCCSVAIKEHLPAGLYVDPNELALLQQHNQTEALIVPDAVDVEAPEYLATDLVVFIYMKPDPRCTHCFQATLPVHCRYHRPTENDGRVPAALKNPEILIRCPESFPPMKCWKHSHVEAPCSVRTESTCHWNNVKYKPVNKELILQVPVGLKQHSSLPYGLRLQPQDLMGIILHLLLKLKELVL
;
A
#
# COMPACT_ATOMS: atom_id res chain seq x y z
N MET A 1 -15.13 10.13 30.13
CA MET A 1 -15.84 9.37 29.09
C MET A 1 -14.86 9.12 27.94
N ILE A 2 -14.08 8.04 28.06
CA ILE A 2 -13.23 7.37 27.05
C ILE A 2 -13.16 5.92 27.59
N PRO A 3 -13.49 4.87 26.81
CA PRO A 3 -13.48 3.51 27.35
C PRO A 3 -12.04 2.99 27.45
N ALA A 4 -11.77 2.23 28.52
CA ALA A 4 -10.52 1.52 28.71
C ALA A 4 -10.55 0.23 27.87
N ASP A 5 -9.53 0.05 27.03
CA ASP A 5 -9.33 -1.16 26.25
C ASP A 5 -9.02 -2.36 27.16
N GLU A 6 -9.72 -3.45 26.88
CA GLU A 6 -9.70 -4.76 27.54
C GLU A 6 -8.52 -5.57 26.97
N TYR A 7 -7.61 -6.05 27.82
CA TYR A 7 -6.50 -6.93 27.41
C TYR A 7 -6.71 -8.33 27.97
N ASP A 8 -7.04 -9.28 27.11
CA ASP A 8 -7.09 -10.72 27.41
C ASP A 8 -5.67 -11.29 27.51
N THR A 9 -5.31 -11.85 28.67
CA THR A 9 -4.02 -12.52 28.90
C THR A 9 -4.18 -14.03 28.85
N LEU A 10 -3.52 -14.70 27.89
CA LEU A 10 -3.51 -16.16 27.76
C LEU A 10 -2.34 -16.75 28.57
N LEU A 11 -2.62 -17.47 29.66
CA LEU A 11 -1.58 -18.14 30.46
C LEU A 11 -1.45 -19.63 30.03
N LEU A 12 -0.36 -19.96 29.34
CA LEU A 12 0.04 -21.35 29.04
C LEU A 12 0.72 -21.95 30.29
N ILE A 13 0.06 -22.91 30.95
CA ILE A 13 0.68 -23.69 32.04
C ILE A 13 1.18 -25.03 31.45
N CYS A 14 2.50 -25.14 31.25
CA CYS A 14 3.16 -26.44 31.06
C CYS A 14 3.37 -27.10 32.44
N ARG A 15 2.81 -28.29 32.65
CA ARG A 15 3.10 -29.13 33.82
C ARG A 15 4.18 -30.15 33.46
N SER A 16 5.38 -30.02 34.01
CA SER A 16 6.36 -31.12 34.10
C SER A 16 6.07 -31.95 35.36
N GLY A 17 6.03 -33.27 35.22
CA GLY A 17 5.64 -34.18 36.30
C GLY A 17 6.66 -34.34 37.44
N GLY A 18 6.16 -34.80 38.59
CA GLY A 18 6.94 -35.42 39.67
C GLY A 18 6.75 -34.78 41.05
N GLY A 19 6.07 -35.49 41.97
CA GLY A 19 6.16 -35.21 43.41
C GLY A 19 4.81 -35.14 44.14
N SER A 20 4.51 -36.19 44.89
CA SER A 20 3.41 -36.32 45.85
C SER A 20 3.60 -35.40 47.06
N LEU A 21 2.58 -34.61 47.43
CA LEU A 21 2.34 -34.17 48.79
C LEU A 21 0.84 -33.85 48.96
N LEU A 22 0.27 -34.43 50.03
CA LEU A 22 -1.13 -34.35 50.44
C LEU A 22 -1.47 -32.94 50.95
N SER A 23 -2.51 -32.32 50.40
CA SER A 23 -3.39 -31.40 51.15
C SER A 23 -4.73 -31.25 50.43
N ALA A 24 -5.79 -31.53 51.17
CA ALA A 24 -7.17 -31.65 50.72
C ALA A 24 -7.76 -30.35 50.13
N TRP A 25 -8.49 -30.50 49.04
CA TRP A 25 -9.46 -29.52 48.52
C TRP A 25 -10.84 -29.76 49.17
N PRO A 26 -11.68 -28.72 49.38
CA PRO A 26 -13.11 -28.92 49.59
C PRO A 26 -13.84 -29.19 48.26
N PRO A 27 -15.03 -29.81 48.28
CA PRO A 27 -15.58 -30.56 47.16
C PRO A 27 -16.24 -29.67 46.10
N ALA A 28 -16.12 -30.10 44.85
CA ALA A 28 -16.91 -29.59 43.73
C ALA A 28 -18.39 -29.96 43.89
N GLN A 29 -19.29 -29.01 43.67
CA GLN A 29 -20.68 -29.29 43.36
C GLN A 29 -20.98 -28.79 41.95
N ASN A 30 -21.59 -29.68 41.15
CA ASN A 30 -22.06 -29.56 39.77
C ASN A 30 -21.09 -30.10 38.71
N ALA A 31 -21.04 -31.44 38.63
CA ALA A 31 -20.57 -32.17 37.46
C ALA A 31 -21.63 -32.09 36.35
N ILE A 32 -21.27 -31.52 35.20
CA ILE A 32 -22.00 -31.71 33.93
C ILE A 32 -21.24 -32.76 33.13
N GLN A 33 -21.89 -33.89 32.86
CA GLN A 33 -21.36 -35.01 32.12
C GLN A 33 -21.57 -34.75 30.62
N LEU A 34 -20.50 -34.62 29.82
CA LEU A 34 -20.58 -34.48 28.35
C LEU A 34 -19.65 -35.49 27.64
N GLN A 35 -20.19 -36.08 26.57
CA GLN A 35 -19.62 -37.13 25.72
C GLN A 35 -18.45 -36.63 24.84
N PRO A 36 -17.59 -37.54 24.31
CA PRO A 36 -16.34 -37.15 23.64
C PRO A 36 -16.58 -36.64 22.21
N GLY A 37 -16.01 -35.49 21.86
CA GLY A 37 -15.89 -35.07 20.44
C GLY A 37 -16.03 -33.58 20.08
N TYR A 38 -16.26 -32.67 21.03
CA TYR A 38 -16.39 -31.23 20.74
C TYR A 38 -15.46 -30.39 21.64
N LEU A 39 -14.60 -29.57 21.03
CA LEU A 39 -13.86 -28.51 21.71
C LEU A 39 -14.82 -27.35 21.99
N SER A 40 -15.23 -27.20 23.25
CA SER A 40 -15.96 -26.03 23.74
C SER A 40 -15.03 -25.16 24.57
N TYR A 41 -14.97 -23.87 24.24
CA TYR A 41 -14.26 -22.87 25.02
C TYR A 41 -15.10 -22.50 26.25
N ALA A 42 -14.62 -22.84 27.44
CA ALA A 42 -15.21 -22.36 28.69
C ALA A 42 -14.59 -21.02 29.08
N TYR A 43 -15.38 -19.95 29.03
CA TYR A 43 -14.99 -18.63 29.50
C TYR A 43 -15.18 -18.58 31.02
N VAL A 44 -14.09 -18.71 31.79
CA VAL A 44 -14.12 -18.54 33.24
C VAL A 44 -13.72 -17.11 33.56
N ARG A 45 -14.71 -16.24 33.79
CA ARG A 45 -14.51 -14.89 34.31
C ARG A 45 -14.09 -14.98 35.78
N THR A 46 -12.80 -14.85 36.06
CA THR A 46 -12.31 -14.64 37.43
C THR A 46 -12.08 -13.14 37.63
N HIS A 47 -13.00 -12.50 38.36
CA HIS A 47 -12.72 -11.21 38.99
C HIS A 47 -11.71 -11.47 40.10
N VAL A 48 -10.47 -11.00 39.94
CA VAL A 48 -9.54 -10.84 41.06
C VAL A 48 -9.49 -9.35 41.34
N GLU A 49 -10.26 -8.91 42.33
CA GLU A 49 -10.06 -7.59 42.93
C GLU A 49 -8.71 -7.60 43.65
N LEU A 50 -7.80 -6.73 43.18
CA LEU A 50 -6.46 -6.51 43.72
C LEU A 50 -6.47 -5.73 45.05
N ALA A 51 -7.48 -5.91 45.89
CA ALA A 51 -7.71 -5.04 47.03
C ALA A 51 -8.18 -5.77 48.29
N ASP A 52 -7.58 -6.91 48.65
CA ASP A 52 -7.83 -7.51 49.98
C ASP A 52 -6.68 -8.36 50.54
N VAL A 53 -5.43 -7.94 50.31
CA VAL A 53 -4.28 -8.50 51.04
C VAL A 53 -3.49 -7.35 51.65
N MET A 54 -4.05 -6.62 52.61
CA MET A 54 -3.25 -5.64 53.39
C MET A 54 -3.82 -5.25 54.76
N TRP A 55 -4.43 -6.15 55.54
CA TRP A 55 -4.67 -5.87 56.97
C TRP A 55 -4.46 -7.11 57.85
N GLY A 56 -3.19 -7.39 58.16
CA GLY A 56 -2.77 -8.35 59.19
C GLY A 56 -1.46 -7.91 59.85
N PRO A 57 -1.31 -8.01 61.19
CA PRO A 57 -0.21 -7.39 61.92
C PRO A 57 1.02 -8.31 61.93
N TRP A 58 1.57 -8.59 60.75
CA TRP A 58 2.81 -9.35 60.63
C TRP A 58 3.76 -8.50 59.80
N LYS A 59 4.60 -7.73 60.52
CA LYS A 59 5.76 -7.06 59.94
C LYS A 59 6.77 -8.13 59.52
N CYS A 60 6.55 -8.75 58.37
CA CYS A 60 7.59 -9.48 57.66
C CYS A 60 8.40 -8.44 56.88
N SER A 61 9.51 -8.03 57.47
CA SER A 61 10.60 -7.33 56.80
C SER A 61 11.09 -8.19 55.63
N LEU A 62 10.55 -7.96 54.44
CA LEU A 62 11.08 -8.54 53.22
C LEU A 62 12.47 -7.92 52.98
N PRO A 63 13.52 -8.74 52.73
CA PRO A 63 14.83 -8.21 52.40
C PRO A 63 14.76 -7.39 51.11
N ILE A 64 15.42 -6.24 51.11
CA ILE A 64 15.49 -5.25 50.02
C ILE A 64 15.95 -5.86 48.68
N SER A 65 16.51 -7.08 48.69
CA SER A 65 16.97 -7.79 47.50
C SER A 65 15.85 -8.38 46.62
N VAL A 66 14.64 -8.62 47.15
CA VAL A 66 13.56 -9.28 46.37
C VAL A 66 12.71 -8.27 45.61
N THR A 67 12.60 -7.04 46.10
CA THR A 67 11.92 -5.94 45.37
C THR A 67 12.71 -5.44 44.16
N TRP A 68 14.04 -5.57 44.15
CA TRP A 68 14.88 -5.23 42.99
C TRP A 68 14.80 -6.25 41.84
N LEU A 69 14.54 -7.52 42.13
CA LEU A 69 14.41 -8.58 41.11
C LEU A 69 13.10 -8.48 40.31
N LEU A 70 12.02 -7.98 40.92
CA LEU A 70 10.74 -7.79 40.23
C LEU A 70 10.73 -6.55 39.31
N CYS A 71 11.55 -5.53 39.58
CA CYS A 71 11.69 -4.37 38.69
C CYS A 71 12.55 -4.64 37.44
N LEU A 72 13.42 -5.66 37.46
CA LEU A 72 14.21 -6.05 36.28
C LEU A 72 13.46 -7.00 35.34
N ALA A 73 12.44 -7.72 35.82
CA ALA A 73 11.58 -8.57 34.99
C ALA A 73 10.45 -7.80 34.28
N GLY A 74 10.08 -6.61 34.76
CA GLY A 74 9.00 -5.79 34.21
C GLY A 74 9.36 -4.95 32.97
N HIS A 75 10.65 -4.87 32.60
CA HIS A 75 11.14 -4.02 31.50
C HIS A 75 11.53 -4.77 30.22
N TRP A 76 11.04 -6.00 30.03
CA TRP A 76 11.23 -6.73 28.77
C TRP A 76 9.91 -6.99 28.04
N TYR A 77 8.92 -6.10 28.15
CA TYR A 77 7.87 -6.08 27.14
C TYR A 77 8.47 -5.48 25.86
N ALA A 78 9.09 -6.32 25.04
CA ALA A 78 9.46 -5.97 23.68
C ALA A 78 8.14 -5.66 22.95
N GLN A 79 7.83 -4.38 22.78
CA GLN A 79 6.67 -3.96 22.04
C GLN A 79 6.88 -4.39 20.59
N ALA A 80 6.18 -5.44 20.17
CA ALA A 80 6.24 -5.95 18.80
C ALA A 80 5.95 -4.80 17.84
N THR A 81 6.98 -4.33 17.16
CA THR A 81 6.87 -3.18 16.26
C THR A 81 6.29 -3.70 14.96
N CYS A 82 5.09 -3.23 14.61
CA CYS A 82 4.45 -3.59 13.35
C CYS A 82 5.33 -3.08 12.20
N PRO A 83 5.69 -3.94 11.25
CA PRO A 83 6.61 -3.56 10.21
C PRO A 83 5.88 -2.71 9.13
N ASP A 84 6.54 -1.64 8.70
CA ASP A 84 5.94 -0.61 7.85
C ASP A 84 5.86 -1.05 6.38
N ILE A 85 4.79 -0.65 5.70
CA ILE A 85 4.73 -0.73 4.23
C ILE A 85 5.28 0.59 3.66
N THR A 86 6.25 0.49 2.78
CA THR A 86 6.84 1.64 2.08
C THR A 86 6.49 1.59 0.60
N VAL A 87 6.16 2.75 0.05
CA VAL A 87 5.84 2.90 -1.37
C VAL A 87 6.72 3.96 -1.98
N THR A 88 7.51 3.55 -2.97
CA THR A 88 8.37 4.43 -3.75
C THR A 88 7.81 4.55 -5.16
N ARG A 89 7.71 5.78 -5.65
CA ARG A 89 7.17 6.07 -6.99
C ARG A 89 8.14 6.95 -7.75
N GLU A 90 8.35 6.62 -9.02
CA GLU A 90 9.27 7.31 -9.91
C GLU A 90 8.61 7.50 -11.28
N VAL A 91 8.76 8.69 -11.85
CA VAL A 91 8.34 8.98 -13.22
C VAL A 91 9.58 8.94 -14.10
N LEU A 92 9.61 7.99 -15.03
CA LEU A 92 10.69 7.79 -15.98
C LEU A 92 10.31 8.36 -17.35
N LYS A 93 11.33 8.57 -18.19
CA LYS A 93 11.26 9.17 -19.53
C LYS A 93 10.86 10.65 -19.52
N ASP A 94 10.97 11.29 -20.69
CA ASP A 94 10.59 12.67 -20.94
C ASP A 94 9.52 12.84 -22.03
N GLY A 95 8.84 14.00 -22.04
CA GLY A 95 7.78 14.31 -23.01
C GLY A 95 6.36 14.04 -22.49
N PHE A 96 5.46 13.71 -23.41
CA PHE A 96 4.05 13.41 -23.11
C PHE A 96 3.83 11.94 -22.74
N HIS A 97 4.72 11.04 -23.17
CA HIS A 97 4.68 9.62 -22.81
C HIS A 97 5.71 9.36 -21.70
N ARG A 98 5.24 8.90 -20.54
CA ARG A 98 6.04 8.62 -19.34
C ARG A 98 5.79 7.21 -18.85
N ASP A 99 6.76 6.66 -18.12
CA ASP A 99 6.57 5.41 -17.39
C ASP A 99 6.48 5.70 -15.90
N LEU A 100 5.39 5.31 -15.26
CA LEU A 100 5.22 5.37 -13.82
C LEU A 100 5.68 4.06 -13.19
N LEU A 101 6.88 4.06 -12.60
CA LEU A 101 7.40 2.94 -11.84
C LEU A 101 6.93 3.07 -10.38
N THR A 102 6.20 2.07 -9.90
CA THR A 102 5.82 1.98 -8.49
C THR A 102 6.44 0.72 -7.87
N LYS A 103 7.11 0.92 -6.73
CA LYS A 103 7.68 -0.14 -5.91
C LYS A 103 7.00 -0.13 -4.54
N VAL A 104 6.54 -1.30 -4.11
CA VAL A 104 5.94 -1.53 -2.81
C VAL A 104 6.81 -2.51 -2.06
N GLU A 105 7.28 -2.12 -0.89
CA GLU A 105 8.04 -2.98 0.01
C GLU A 105 7.18 -3.26 1.24
N LEU A 106 6.89 -4.54 1.46
CA LEU A 106 6.17 -5.01 2.63
C LEU A 106 7.22 -5.24 3.71
N GLY A 107 7.40 -4.29 4.62
CA GLY A 107 8.21 -4.54 5.78
C GLY A 107 7.56 -5.70 6.54
N THR A 108 8.18 -6.88 6.59
CA THR A 108 7.94 -7.90 7.62
C THR A 108 9.16 -8.82 7.78
N VAL A 109 9.25 -9.44 8.95
CA VAL A 109 10.22 -10.48 9.31
C VAL A 109 9.52 -11.83 9.13
N GLY A 110 9.65 -12.48 7.97
CA GLY A 110 9.08 -13.83 7.73
C GLY A 110 9.18 -14.30 6.26
N GLU A 111 9.38 -15.60 6.04
CA GLU A 111 9.68 -16.20 4.73
C GLU A 111 8.48 -16.27 3.75
N ASP A 112 7.24 -16.07 4.21
CA ASP A 112 6.03 -16.41 3.42
C ASP A 112 5.37 -15.26 2.61
N ILE A 113 6.00 -14.07 2.52
CA ILE A 113 5.41 -12.93 1.76
C ILE A 113 5.26 -13.23 0.26
N GLY A 114 6.10 -14.12 -0.29
CA GLY A 114 6.07 -14.50 -1.71
C GLY A 114 4.72 -15.09 -2.17
N CYS A 115 3.85 -15.51 -1.25
CA CYS A 115 2.53 -16.06 -1.54
C CYS A 115 1.42 -15.00 -1.63
N CYS A 116 1.69 -13.73 -1.32
CA CYS A 116 0.71 -12.65 -1.39
C CYS A 116 0.58 -12.09 -2.81
N SER A 117 -0.65 -11.76 -3.20
CA SER A 117 -0.93 -10.92 -4.38
C SER A 117 -0.99 -9.45 -3.95
N VAL A 118 -0.25 -8.60 -4.65
CA VAL A 118 -0.25 -7.14 -4.43
C VAL A 118 -0.76 -6.45 -5.69
N ALA A 119 -1.71 -5.54 -5.51
CA ALA A 119 -2.22 -4.69 -6.57
C ALA A 119 -2.27 -3.23 -6.13
N ILE A 120 -2.24 -2.33 -7.10
CA ILE A 120 -2.40 -0.90 -6.92
C ILE A 120 -3.71 -0.48 -7.59
N LYS A 121 -4.50 0.36 -6.92
CA LYS A 121 -5.57 1.11 -7.55
C LYS A 121 -5.11 2.56 -7.73
N GLU A 122 -4.84 2.91 -8.97
CA GLU A 122 -4.36 4.21 -9.40
C GLU A 122 -5.55 5.06 -9.87
N HIS A 123 -5.60 6.31 -9.43
CA HIS A 123 -6.58 7.28 -9.90
C HIS A 123 -5.86 8.30 -10.79
N LEU A 124 -6.10 8.21 -12.09
CA LEU A 124 -5.53 9.12 -13.08
C LEU A 124 -6.48 10.31 -13.28
N PRO A 125 -6.00 11.55 -13.08
CA PRO A 125 -6.80 12.74 -13.38
C PRO A 125 -7.04 12.86 -14.87
N ALA A 126 -8.06 13.62 -15.28
CA ALA A 126 -8.37 13.89 -16.68
C ALA A 126 -7.17 14.34 -17.53
N GLY A 127 -6.14 14.97 -16.95
CA GLY A 127 -4.92 15.35 -17.66
C GLY A 127 -3.99 14.19 -18.05
N LEU A 128 -4.24 12.97 -17.58
CA LEU A 128 -3.43 11.77 -17.81
C LEU A 128 -4.30 10.61 -18.30
N TYR A 129 -3.73 9.69 -19.09
CA TYR A 129 -4.40 8.46 -19.49
C TYR A 129 -3.41 7.32 -19.75
N VAL A 130 -3.94 6.11 -19.91
CA VAL A 130 -3.20 4.93 -20.38
C VAL A 130 -3.77 4.58 -21.74
N ASP A 131 -2.91 4.39 -22.75
CA ASP A 131 -3.35 3.92 -24.07
C ASP A 131 -3.73 2.42 -23.97
N PRO A 132 -4.99 2.03 -24.23
CA PRO A 132 -5.41 0.63 -24.16
C PRO A 132 -4.64 -0.28 -25.12
N ASN A 133 -4.24 0.23 -26.29
CA ASN A 133 -3.51 -0.56 -27.30
C ASN A 133 -2.07 -0.83 -26.85
N GLU A 134 -1.40 0.18 -26.31
CA GLU A 134 -0.06 -0.01 -25.72
C GLU A 134 -0.12 -0.97 -24.54
N LEU A 135 -1.11 -0.80 -23.65
CA LEU A 135 -1.27 -1.69 -22.50
C LEU A 135 -1.50 -3.14 -22.94
N ALA A 136 -2.31 -3.38 -23.97
CA ALA A 136 -2.55 -4.71 -24.52
C ALA A 136 -1.25 -5.37 -25.02
N LEU A 137 -0.36 -4.59 -25.67
CA LEU A 137 0.96 -5.09 -26.09
C LEU A 137 1.83 -5.45 -24.88
N LEU A 138 1.89 -4.58 -23.86
CA LEU A 138 2.66 -4.86 -22.65
C LEU A 138 2.16 -6.11 -21.92
N GLN A 139 0.85 -6.31 -21.88
CA GLN A 139 0.23 -7.51 -21.31
C GLN A 139 0.58 -8.77 -22.11
N GLN A 140 0.55 -8.70 -23.44
CA GLN A 140 0.94 -9.81 -24.31
C GLN A 140 2.40 -10.23 -24.07
N HIS A 141 3.27 -9.28 -23.74
CA HIS A 141 4.67 -9.52 -23.42
C HIS A 141 4.94 -9.78 -21.92
N ASN A 142 3.90 -9.94 -21.10
CA ASN A 142 3.99 -10.14 -19.65
C ASN A 142 4.81 -9.04 -18.93
N GLN A 143 4.84 -7.82 -19.46
CA GLN A 143 5.59 -6.70 -18.87
C GLN A 143 4.74 -5.95 -17.83
N THR A 144 3.49 -5.63 -18.18
CA THR A 144 2.57 -4.90 -17.31
C THR A 144 1.21 -5.60 -17.31
N GLU A 145 0.67 -5.87 -16.13
CA GLU A 145 -0.68 -6.42 -15.95
C GLU A 145 -1.55 -5.37 -15.28
N ALA A 146 -2.43 -4.73 -16.05
CA ALA A 146 -3.34 -3.72 -15.51
C ALA A 146 -4.73 -3.78 -16.17
N LEU A 147 -5.75 -3.26 -15.49
CA LEU A 147 -7.13 -3.15 -15.97
C LEU A 147 -7.60 -1.69 -15.84
N ILE A 148 -8.09 -1.12 -16.93
CA ILE A 148 -8.59 0.26 -17.00
C ILE A 148 -10.10 0.27 -16.78
N VAL A 149 -10.59 1.21 -15.99
CA VAL A 149 -12.03 1.43 -15.72
C VAL A 149 -12.35 2.92 -15.88
N PRO A 150 -13.24 3.31 -16.82
CA PRO A 150 -13.84 2.47 -17.88
C PRO A 150 -12.81 1.96 -18.89
N ASP A 151 -13.11 0.86 -19.58
CA ASP A 151 -12.24 0.24 -20.59
C ASP A 151 -12.12 1.06 -21.89
N ALA A 152 -13.16 1.85 -22.21
CA ALA A 152 -13.16 2.79 -23.31
C ALA A 152 -12.43 4.10 -22.94
N VAL A 153 -11.21 4.27 -23.46
CA VAL A 153 -10.42 5.51 -23.34
C VAL A 153 -10.38 6.22 -24.70
N ASP A 154 -10.95 7.43 -24.77
CA ASP A 154 -10.70 8.32 -25.90
C ASP A 154 -9.27 8.88 -25.78
N VAL A 155 -8.36 8.40 -26.63
CA VAL A 155 -6.95 8.81 -26.62
C VAL A 155 -6.74 10.21 -27.24
N GLU A 156 -7.71 10.69 -28.02
CA GLU A 156 -7.64 11.98 -28.72
C GLU A 156 -8.30 13.12 -27.92
N ALA A 157 -9.12 12.79 -26.92
CA ALA A 157 -9.73 13.78 -26.06
C ALA A 157 -8.67 14.66 -25.36
N PRO A 158 -8.79 16.00 -25.38
CA PRO A 158 -7.98 16.87 -24.55
C PRO A 158 -8.43 16.79 -23.08
N GLU A 159 -7.58 17.26 -22.16
CA GLU A 159 -7.84 17.21 -20.72
C GLU A 159 -9.22 17.76 -20.34
N TYR A 160 -9.62 18.90 -20.92
CA TYR A 160 -10.87 19.58 -20.57
C TYR A 160 -12.15 18.93 -21.10
N LEU A 161 -12.04 17.86 -21.90
CA LEU A 161 -13.15 17.02 -22.34
C LEU A 161 -13.02 15.60 -21.81
N ALA A 162 -11.88 15.24 -21.23
CA ALA A 162 -11.61 13.94 -20.67
C ALA A 162 -12.17 13.81 -19.26
N THR A 163 -12.29 12.57 -18.82
CA THR A 163 -12.68 12.20 -17.46
C THR A 163 -11.56 11.47 -16.77
N ASP A 164 -11.61 11.44 -15.44
CA ASP A 164 -10.70 10.64 -14.63
C ASP A 164 -10.83 9.14 -14.97
N LEU A 165 -9.73 8.40 -14.82
CA LEU A 165 -9.65 6.95 -15.05
C LEU A 165 -9.19 6.25 -13.77
N VAL A 166 -9.71 5.06 -13.52
CA VAL A 166 -9.19 4.18 -12.47
C VAL A 166 -8.44 3.03 -13.14
N VAL A 167 -7.22 2.76 -12.69
CA VAL A 167 -6.41 1.65 -13.22
C VAL A 167 -6.02 0.72 -12.08
N PHE A 168 -6.41 -0.55 -12.19
CA PHE A 168 -5.95 -1.60 -11.28
C PHE A 168 -4.68 -2.23 -11.86
N ILE A 169 -3.56 -2.16 -11.16
CA ILE A 169 -2.25 -2.65 -11.62
C ILE A 169 -1.86 -3.82 -10.73
N TYR A 170 -1.65 -5.01 -11.30
CA TYR A 170 -1.24 -6.21 -10.58
C TYR A 170 0.29 -6.29 -10.58
N MET A 171 0.89 -6.24 -9.40
CA MET A 171 2.33 -6.10 -9.23
C MET A 171 3.05 -7.45 -9.29
N LYS A 172 4.28 -7.44 -9.80
CA LYS A 172 5.14 -8.63 -9.84
C LYS A 172 6.18 -8.56 -8.71
N PRO A 173 6.54 -9.70 -8.10
CA PRO A 173 7.66 -9.74 -7.15
C PRO A 173 8.95 -9.24 -7.81
N ASP A 174 9.72 -8.43 -7.08
CA ASP A 174 11.05 -8.01 -7.53
C ASP A 174 12.05 -9.14 -7.27
N PRO A 175 12.75 -9.67 -8.30
CA PRO A 175 13.73 -10.74 -8.11
C PRO A 175 14.93 -10.34 -7.23
N ARG A 176 15.15 -9.04 -6.98
CA ARG A 176 16.26 -8.53 -6.17
C ARG A 176 15.90 -8.30 -4.71
N CYS A 177 14.62 -8.38 -4.35
CA CYS A 177 14.15 -8.12 -3.00
C CYS A 177 12.95 -9.03 -2.67
N THR A 178 13.12 -9.90 -1.68
CA THR A 178 12.15 -10.94 -1.29
C THR A 178 10.77 -10.40 -0.89
N HIS A 179 10.69 -9.13 -0.49
CA HIS A 179 9.47 -8.51 0.03
C HIS A 179 9.04 -7.29 -0.78
N CYS A 180 9.65 -7.10 -1.96
CA CYS A 180 9.35 -6.00 -2.84
C CYS A 180 8.51 -6.48 -4.02
N PHE A 181 7.57 -5.63 -4.41
CA PHE A 181 6.76 -5.79 -5.60
C PHE A 181 6.94 -4.54 -6.45
N GLN A 182 6.98 -4.72 -7.77
CA GLN A 182 7.11 -3.61 -8.70
C GLN A 182 6.16 -3.76 -9.88
N ALA A 183 5.73 -2.61 -10.39
CA ALA A 183 4.99 -2.51 -11.64
C ALA A 183 5.32 -1.18 -12.32
N THR A 184 5.28 -1.19 -13.64
CA THR A 184 5.45 -0.01 -14.48
C THR A 184 4.18 0.20 -15.30
N LEU A 185 3.60 1.39 -15.22
CA LEU A 185 2.42 1.79 -16.00
C LEU A 185 2.82 2.86 -17.03
N PRO A 186 2.58 2.66 -18.35
CA PRO A 186 2.74 3.75 -19.31
C PRO A 186 1.62 4.78 -19.11
N VAL A 187 2.00 6.03 -18.88
CA VAL A 187 1.09 7.14 -18.66
C VAL A 187 1.36 8.22 -19.70
N HIS A 188 0.30 8.67 -20.35
CA HIS A 188 0.31 9.70 -21.37
C HIS A 188 -0.34 10.97 -20.84
N CYS A 189 0.31 12.11 -21.05
CA CYS A 189 -0.25 13.42 -20.77
C CYS A 189 -1.22 13.82 -21.89
N ARG A 190 -2.35 14.41 -21.53
CA ARG A 190 -3.28 15.00 -22.51
C ARG A 190 -2.89 16.43 -22.84
N TYR A 191 -3.33 16.90 -24.00
CA TYR A 191 -3.28 18.32 -24.31
C TYR A 191 -4.22 19.10 -23.40
N HIS A 192 -3.71 20.18 -22.80
CA HIS A 192 -4.49 21.08 -21.96
C HIS A 192 -4.78 22.38 -22.71
N ARG A 193 -5.68 23.20 -22.16
CA ARG A 193 -5.96 24.52 -22.73
C ARG A 193 -4.70 25.39 -22.74
N PRO A 194 -4.51 26.21 -23.79
CA PRO A 194 -3.46 27.22 -23.79
C PRO A 194 -3.59 28.17 -22.59
N THR A 195 -2.45 28.59 -22.04
CA THR A 195 -2.36 29.52 -20.90
C THR A 195 -1.86 30.90 -21.35
N GLU A 196 -2.01 31.90 -20.48
CA GLU A 196 -1.43 33.23 -20.72
C GLU A 196 0.09 33.24 -20.45
N ASN A 197 0.55 32.45 -19.47
CA ASN A 197 1.90 32.44 -18.93
C ASN A 197 2.55 31.05 -19.02
N ASP A 198 3.87 30.99 -18.76
CA ASP A 198 4.81 29.86 -18.51
C ASP A 198 4.76 28.59 -19.40
N GLY A 199 3.75 28.49 -20.27
CA GLY A 199 3.53 27.39 -21.19
C GLY A 199 3.53 26.03 -20.51
N ARG A 200 3.26 25.92 -19.19
CA ARG A 200 3.25 24.61 -18.49
C ARG A 200 2.16 24.54 -17.43
N VAL A 201 1.47 23.41 -17.38
CA VAL A 201 0.44 23.13 -16.37
C VAL A 201 0.75 21.84 -15.62
N PRO A 202 0.53 21.81 -14.29
CA PRO A 202 0.76 20.62 -13.49
C PRO A 202 -0.40 19.62 -13.63
N ALA A 203 -0.06 18.36 -13.89
CA ALA A 203 -0.95 17.21 -13.73
C ALA A 203 -0.51 16.43 -12.47
N ALA A 204 -1.20 16.68 -11.36
CA ALA A 204 -0.90 16.06 -10.07
C ALA A 204 -1.47 14.64 -10.00
N LEU A 205 -0.60 13.68 -9.70
CA LEU A 205 -0.93 12.28 -9.54
C LEU A 205 -0.95 11.92 -8.05
N LYS A 206 -2.17 11.67 -7.55
CA LYS A 206 -2.41 11.31 -6.16
C LYS A 206 -1.70 10.02 -5.77
N ASN A 207 -1.52 9.84 -4.47
CA ASN A 207 -1.00 8.59 -3.92
C ASN A 207 -1.97 7.43 -4.18
N PRO A 208 -1.48 6.25 -4.60
CA PRO A 208 -2.33 5.11 -4.93
C PRO A 208 -2.94 4.47 -3.68
N GLU A 209 -3.98 3.65 -3.88
CA GLU A 209 -4.42 2.69 -2.87
C GLU A 209 -3.66 1.37 -3.06
N ILE A 210 -3.14 0.79 -1.97
CA ILE A 210 -2.42 -0.49 -2.02
C ILE A 210 -3.36 -1.59 -1.57
N LEU A 211 -3.55 -2.58 -2.42
CA LEU A 211 -4.46 -3.70 -2.23
C LEU A 211 -3.63 -4.98 -2.05
N ILE A 212 -3.80 -5.65 -0.90
CA ILE A 212 -3.06 -6.89 -0.59
C ILE A 212 -4.04 -8.03 -0.34
N ARG A 213 -3.76 -9.18 -0.93
CA ARG A 213 -4.48 -10.43 -0.70
C ARG A 213 -3.47 -11.54 -0.42
N CYS A 214 -3.49 -12.05 0.82
CA CYS A 214 -2.63 -13.13 1.28
C CYS A 214 -3.47 -14.32 1.75
N PRO A 215 -2.90 -15.54 1.80
CA PRO A 215 -3.52 -16.69 2.46
C PRO A 215 -3.79 -16.43 3.95
N GLU A 216 -4.78 -17.12 4.54
CA GLU A 216 -5.22 -16.92 5.93
C GLU A 216 -4.13 -17.17 6.99
N SER A 217 -3.09 -17.94 6.66
CA SER A 217 -1.95 -18.22 7.54
C SER A 217 -0.91 -17.09 7.59
N PHE A 218 -1.22 -15.89 7.09
CA PHE A 218 -0.29 -14.76 7.01
C PHE A 218 -0.40 -13.82 8.23
N PRO A 219 0.50 -13.93 9.24
CA PRO A 219 0.46 -13.11 10.45
C PRO A 219 0.58 -11.57 10.28
N PRO A 220 1.18 -11.01 9.20
CA PRO A 220 1.30 -9.55 9.03
C PRO A 220 -0.03 -8.79 8.87
N MET A 221 -1.10 -9.45 8.44
CA MET A 221 -2.41 -8.79 8.27
C MET A 221 -2.98 -8.22 9.59
N LYS A 222 -2.66 -8.83 10.73
CA LYS A 222 -3.05 -8.33 12.06
C LYS A 222 -2.33 -7.02 12.43
N CYS A 223 -1.18 -6.75 11.80
CA CYS A 223 -0.34 -5.59 12.10
C CYS A 223 -0.74 -4.36 11.29
N TRP A 224 -1.29 -4.54 10.08
CA TRP A 224 -1.62 -3.42 9.20
C TRP A 224 -3.02 -2.88 9.47
N LYS A 225 -3.14 -1.55 9.58
CA LYS A 225 -4.45 -0.90 9.53
C LYS A 225 -4.99 -1.00 8.11
N HIS A 226 -6.07 -1.76 7.95
CA HIS A 226 -6.65 -2.06 6.65
C HIS A 226 -8.18 -1.97 6.66
N SER A 227 -8.76 -1.89 5.47
CA SER A 227 -10.19 -2.05 5.23
C SER A 227 -10.43 -3.00 4.07
N HIS A 228 -11.52 -3.76 4.10
CA HIS A 228 -11.88 -4.63 3.00
C HIS A 228 -12.44 -3.82 1.82
N VAL A 229 -11.99 -4.13 0.62
CA VAL A 229 -12.46 -3.53 -0.64
C VAL A 229 -12.67 -4.66 -1.65
N GLU A 230 -13.75 -4.56 -2.42
CA GLU A 230 -13.99 -5.41 -3.57
C GLU A 230 -13.33 -4.82 -4.82
N ALA A 231 -12.52 -5.63 -5.50
CA ALA A 231 -11.89 -5.25 -6.76
C ALA A 231 -11.63 -6.50 -7.62
N PRO A 232 -11.47 -6.35 -8.94
CA PRO A 232 -11.17 -7.46 -9.83
C PRO A 232 -9.96 -8.27 -9.36
N CYS A 233 -10.02 -9.60 -9.51
CA CYS A 233 -8.96 -10.51 -9.07
C CYS A 233 -7.75 -10.51 -10.02
N SER A 234 -8.01 -10.34 -11.32
CA SER A 234 -7.00 -10.34 -12.36
C SER A 234 -7.51 -9.59 -13.60
N VAL A 235 -6.64 -9.34 -14.57
CA VAL A 235 -7.03 -8.78 -15.88
C VAL A 235 -7.94 -9.72 -16.67
N ARG A 236 -7.77 -11.03 -16.53
CA ARG A 236 -8.38 -12.05 -17.42
C ARG A 236 -9.73 -12.56 -16.95
N THR A 237 -10.06 -12.30 -15.69
CA THR A 237 -11.24 -12.87 -15.03
C THR A 237 -12.15 -11.75 -14.59
N GLU A 238 -13.43 -11.86 -14.90
CA GLU A 238 -14.47 -10.96 -14.39
C GLU A 238 -14.79 -11.19 -12.91
N SER A 239 -14.05 -12.07 -12.22
CA SER A 239 -14.26 -12.33 -10.80
C SER A 239 -13.75 -11.19 -9.93
N THR A 240 -14.55 -10.87 -8.92
CA THR A 240 -14.22 -9.92 -7.86
C THR A 240 -13.60 -10.65 -6.68
N CYS A 241 -12.57 -10.05 -6.09
CA CYS A 241 -11.86 -10.55 -4.91
C CYS A 241 -12.04 -9.58 -3.74
N HIS A 242 -11.98 -10.13 -2.51
CA HIS A 242 -11.84 -9.32 -1.30
C HIS A 242 -10.37 -8.98 -1.09
N TRP A 243 -10.07 -7.70 -1.23
CA TRP A 243 -8.74 -7.12 -1.03
C TRP A 243 -8.66 -6.38 0.29
N ASN A 244 -7.47 -6.32 0.87
CA ASN A 244 -7.21 -5.46 2.01
C ASN A 244 -6.55 -4.19 1.52
N ASN A 245 -7.25 -3.07 1.63
CA ASN A 245 -6.71 -1.74 1.38
C ASN A 245 -5.89 -1.31 2.60
N VAL A 246 -4.57 -1.29 2.47
CA VAL A 246 -3.64 -1.07 3.57
C VAL A 246 -3.13 0.37 3.59
N LYS A 247 -2.89 0.89 4.80
CA LYS A 247 -2.16 2.16 4.96
C LYS A 247 -0.66 1.91 4.87
N TYR A 248 0.05 2.88 4.30
CA TYR A 248 1.48 2.82 4.04
C TYR A 248 2.14 4.18 4.21
N LYS A 249 3.47 4.19 4.30
CA LYS A 249 4.30 5.39 4.32
C LYS A 249 4.83 5.67 2.90
N PRO A 250 4.34 6.72 2.21
CA PRO A 250 4.91 7.11 0.93
C PRO A 250 6.32 7.64 1.15
N VAL A 251 7.30 7.16 0.38
CA VAL A 251 8.68 7.64 0.44
C VAL A 251 8.80 9.02 -0.21
N ASN A 252 8.15 9.19 -1.36
CA ASN A 252 8.12 10.43 -2.11
C ASN A 252 6.81 11.19 -1.83
N LYS A 253 6.84 12.52 -1.99
CA LYS A 253 5.61 13.34 -2.03
C LYS A 253 4.77 13.00 -3.27
N GLU A 254 3.57 13.54 -3.31
CA GLU A 254 2.69 13.47 -4.49
C GLU A 254 3.45 13.83 -5.77
N LEU A 255 3.26 13.03 -6.83
CA LEU A 255 3.97 13.20 -8.09
C LEU A 255 3.26 14.26 -8.93
N ILE A 256 4.03 15.17 -9.54
CA ILE A 256 3.47 16.23 -10.39
C ILE A 256 4.17 16.17 -11.75
N LEU A 257 3.40 15.91 -12.81
CA LEU A 257 3.90 15.94 -14.18
C LEU A 257 3.69 17.34 -14.75
N GLN A 258 4.73 17.94 -15.31
CA GLN A 258 4.64 19.26 -15.94
C GLN A 258 4.32 19.11 -17.43
N VAL A 259 3.11 19.46 -17.82
CA VAL A 259 2.61 19.32 -19.19
C VAL A 259 2.79 20.64 -19.93
N PRO A 260 3.54 20.69 -21.05
CA PRO A 260 3.66 21.92 -21.81
C PRO A 260 2.35 22.25 -22.54
N VAL A 261 2.00 23.53 -22.57
CA VAL A 261 0.79 24.07 -23.18
C VAL A 261 1.15 25.24 -24.09
N GLY A 262 0.30 25.47 -25.08
CA GLY A 262 0.42 26.65 -25.94
C GLY A 262 0.19 27.93 -25.16
N LEU A 263 0.71 29.04 -25.67
CA LEU A 263 0.35 30.37 -25.18
C LEU A 263 -0.83 30.90 -25.97
N LYS A 264 -1.83 31.45 -25.27
CA LYS A 264 -3.01 32.05 -25.93
C LYS A 264 -2.64 33.19 -26.87
N GLN A 265 -1.58 33.94 -26.58
CA GLN A 265 -1.09 34.98 -27.50
C GLN A 265 -0.65 34.43 -28.88
N HIS A 266 -0.41 33.12 -29.01
CA HIS A 266 -0.11 32.47 -30.29
C HIS A 266 -1.35 31.91 -31.00
N SER A 267 -2.52 31.88 -30.35
CA SER A 267 -3.77 31.41 -30.98
C SER A 267 -4.33 32.40 -32.01
N SER A 268 -3.78 33.61 -32.08
CA SER A 268 -4.16 34.66 -33.04
C SER A 268 -3.28 34.70 -34.28
N LEU A 269 -2.44 33.69 -34.56
CA LEU A 269 -1.87 33.52 -35.89
C LEU A 269 -2.97 32.98 -36.79
N PRO A 270 -3.57 33.78 -37.70
CA PRO A 270 -4.51 33.25 -38.66
C PRO A 270 -3.83 32.15 -39.46
N TYR A 271 -4.54 31.05 -39.68
CA TYR A 271 -4.34 30.11 -40.77
C TYR A 271 -4.14 30.90 -42.08
N GLY A 272 -2.91 31.28 -42.38
CA GLY A 272 -2.63 32.36 -43.33
C GLY A 272 -1.16 32.63 -43.59
N LEU A 273 -0.24 32.23 -42.70
CA LEU A 273 1.12 31.96 -43.15
C LEU A 273 1.12 30.58 -43.81
N ARG A 274 0.97 30.54 -45.14
CA ARG A 274 1.67 29.52 -45.90
C ARG A 274 3.13 29.65 -45.49
N LEU A 275 3.67 28.66 -44.79
CA LEU A 275 5.12 28.48 -44.71
C LEU A 275 5.60 28.48 -46.16
N GLN A 276 6.24 29.55 -46.61
CA GLN A 276 6.88 29.50 -47.91
C GLN A 276 8.01 28.48 -47.79
N PRO A 277 8.30 27.69 -48.83
CA PRO A 277 9.40 26.72 -48.81
C PRO A 277 10.75 27.32 -48.36
N GLN A 278 10.88 28.65 -48.46
CA GLN A 278 12.03 29.45 -48.08
C GLN A 278 12.18 29.54 -46.54
N ASP A 279 11.07 29.60 -45.80
CA ASP A 279 11.07 29.71 -44.32
C ASP A 279 11.33 28.35 -43.65
N LEU A 280 10.91 27.26 -44.30
CA LEU A 280 11.18 25.89 -43.83
C LEU A 280 12.67 25.55 -43.91
N MET A 281 13.37 26.04 -44.93
CA MET A 281 14.81 25.87 -45.08
C MET A 281 15.58 26.64 -43.99
N GLY A 282 15.10 27.82 -43.60
CA GLY A 282 15.68 28.60 -42.51
C GLY A 282 15.51 27.94 -41.14
N ILE A 283 14.31 27.43 -40.85
CA ILE A 283 14.01 26.73 -39.58
C ILE A 283 14.78 25.40 -39.48
N ILE A 284 14.87 24.63 -40.57
CA ILE A 284 15.65 23.39 -40.63
C ILE A 284 17.14 23.69 -40.47
N LEU A 285 17.67 24.74 -41.11
CA LEU A 285 19.08 25.13 -40.96
C LEU A 285 19.38 25.61 -39.54
N HIS A 286 18.45 26.32 -38.89
CA HIS A 286 18.60 26.79 -37.51
C HIS A 286 18.54 25.63 -36.49
N LEU A 287 17.66 24.66 -36.71
CA LEU A 287 17.59 23.42 -35.92
C LEU A 287 18.84 22.55 -36.13
N LEU A 288 19.34 22.43 -37.36
CA LEU A 288 20.58 21.69 -37.67
C LEU A 288 21.82 22.38 -37.11
N LEU A 289 21.87 23.72 -37.10
CA LEU A 289 22.95 24.48 -36.45
C LEU A 289 22.92 24.32 -34.92
N LYS A 290 21.74 24.36 -34.29
CA LYS A 290 21.59 24.07 -32.86
C LYS A 290 21.91 22.62 -32.49
N LEU A 291 21.60 21.66 -33.35
CA LEU A 291 21.98 20.25 -33.16
C LEU A 291 23.50 20.06 -33.27
N LYS A 292 24.20 20.87 -34.08
CA LYS A 292 25.66 20.81 -34.23
C LYS A 292 26.41 21.39 -33.03
N GLU A 293 25.82 22.34 -32.31
CA GLU A 293 26.37 22.87 -31.04
C GLU A 293 26.11 21.96 -29.83
N LEU A 294 25.21 20.99 -29.93
CA LEU A 294 24.92 20.01 -28.87
C LEU A 294 25.75 18.72 -29.01
N VAL A 295 26.54 18.58 -30.07
CA VAL A 295 27.37 17.38 -30.37
C VAL A 295 28.86 17.72 -30.44
N LEU A 296 29.27 18.89 -29.92
CA LEU A 296 30.67 19.25 -29.67
C LEU A 296 30.90 19.49 -28.17
#